data_AF-A0AA34XK00-F1
#
_entry.id   AF-A0AA34XK00-F1
#
_cell.length_a   1.000
_cell.length_b   1.000
_cell.length_c   1.000
_cell.angle_alpha   90.00
_cell.angle_beta   90.00
_cell.angle_gamma   90.00
#
_symmetry.space_group_name_H-M   'P 1'
#
loop_
_entity.id
_entity.type
_entity.pdbx_description
1 polymer ?
#
loop_
_entity_poly.entity_id
_entity_poly.type
_entity_poly.pdbx_seq_one_letter_code
_entity_poly.pdbx_strand_id
1 'polypeptide(L)'
;MSIITEFEKNQKQVKAWNELSKRKVVEHNSLITSIAKMDKTPLKMFELAVSCINTEAPPKDHTVYLSKTELFAFFKVSDNDKHSRFKQAVENMQKQAFFKIQEKKEYGFEFENIVPIPYVKWADYHDEVTIRFSPEIMPYLINLKQNFTQHALSDIAELNSKYSIILYRWLSMNYNQYEHYSAKGGRREEQVETYRNPSISIRELREMTDTMKDYPRFQSLESYIIKNSLKEINEHTSFKVTYEKVKKGRSINSIVFHITKKRRADDNSYKLEDKVYQKAKVQKEQKENLLYAEAMQSKYTKLLLEHFLLSPYEMTNPATMAGLQRNVYPKYDELKDLMGIDGVKKHLSYIYYKQEPYSKGNIAKYLKKAIEQYLPTVKRRGL
;
A
#
# COMPACT_ATOMS: atom_id res chain seq x y z
N MET A 1 -26.35 10.50 38.88
CA MET A 1 -24.87 10.52 38.77
C MET A 1 -24.30 9.46 37.82
N SER A 2 -25.06 8.44 37.37
CA SER A 2 -24.57 7.36 36.48
C SER A 2 -24.41 7.75 35.00
N ILE A 3 -25.32 8.57 34.46
CA ILE A 3 -25.33 8.95 33.03
C ILE A 3 -24.14 9.87 32.67
N ILE A 4 -23.74 10.76 33.58
CA ILE A 4 -22.62 11.68 33.38
C ILE A 4 -21.29 10.91 33.30
N THR A 5 -21.10 9.89 34.15
CA THR A 5 -19.90 9.04 34.13
C THR A 5 -19.79 8.13 32.90
N GLU A 6 -20.92 7.72 32.31
CA GLU A 6 -20.93 6.90 31.09
C GLU A 6 -20.66 7.75 29.84
N PHE A 7 -21.23 8.96 29.79
CA PHE A 7 -20.96 9.93 28.74
C PHE A 7 -19.50 10.37 28.70
N GLU A 8 -18.89 10.66 29.87
CA GLU A 8 -17.46 11.02 29.97
C GLU A 8 -16.54 9.86 29.58
N LYS A 9 -16.87 8.62 29.94
CA LYS A 9 -16.13 7.41 29.52
C LYS A 9 -16.18 7.22 28.00
N ASN A 10 -17.37 7.38 27.41
CA ASN A 10 -17.56 7.30 25.96
C ASN A 10 -16.79 8.42 25.22
N GLN A 11 -16.79 9.64 25.73
CA GLN A 11 -15.98 10.74 25.16
C GLN A 11 -14.47 10.45 25.21
N LYS A 12 -13.96 9.88 26.31
CA LYS A 12 -12.54 9.49 26.42
C LYS A 12 -12.18 8.39 25.43
N GLN A 13 -13.04 7.38 25.25
CA GLN A 13 -12.84 6.33 24.25
C GLN A 13 -12.87 6.87 22.82
N VAL A 14 -13.79 7.77 22.49
CA VAL A 14 -13.85 8.42 21.18
C VAL A 14 -12.59 9.25 20.91
N LYS A 15 -12.11 10.00 21.90
CA LYS A 15 -10.84 10.75 21.78
C LYS A 15 -9.64 9.82 21.56
N ALA A 16 -9.52 8.76 22.35
CA ALA A 16 -8.46 7.78 22.19
C ALA A 16 -8.50 7.12 20.80
N TRP A 17 -9.69 6.77 20.32
CA TRP A 17 -9.87 6.22 18.98
C TRP A 17 -9.48 7.20 17.88
N ASN A 18 -9.88 8.47 17.98
CA ASN A 18 -9.52 9.50 17.01
C ASN A 18 -8.01 9.73 16.90
N GLU A 19 -7.26 9.52 17.99
CA GLU A 19 -5.81 9.57 17.97
C GLU A 19 -5.20 8.28 17.39
N LEU A 20 -5.74 7.11 17.75
CA LEU A 20 -5.32 5.83 17.18
C LEU A 20 -5.57 5.75 15.67
N SER A 21 -6.66 6.33 15.17
CA SER A 21 -6.99 6.31 13.74
C SER A 21 -6.00 7.09 12.89
N LYS A 22 -5.27 8.04 13.48
CA LYS A 22 -4.20 8.80 12.81
C LYS A 22 -2.86 8.07 12.83
N ARG A 23 -2.72 6.97 13.59
CA ARG A 23 -1.46 6.25 13.68
C ARG A 23 -1.23 5.38 12.45
N LYS A 24 0.06 5.20 12.16
CA LYS A 24 0.54 4.28 11.14
C LYS A 24 1.43 3.23 11.77
N VAL A 25 1.42 2.05 11.19
CA VAL A 25 2.40 1.01 11.46
C VAL A 25 3.47 1.09 10.37
N VAL A 26 4.74 1.01 10.76
CA VAL A 26 5.86 0.96 9.83
C VAL A 26 6.68 -0.30 10.07
N GLU A 27 6.83 -1.10 9.02
CA GLU A 27 7.50 -2.39 9.11
C GLU A 27 8.32 -2.67 7.85
N HIS A 28 9.42 -3.41 8.01
CA HIS A 28 10.22 -3.89 6.90
C HIS A 28 9.47 -5.00 6.15
N ASN A 29 9.65 -5.05 4.84
CA ASN A 29 8.97 -6.00 3.96
C ASN A 29 9.29 -7.45 4.31
N SER A 30 10.52 -7.76 4.74
CA SER A 30 10.87 -9.11 5.21
C SER A 30 10.03 -9.56 6.41
N LEU A 31 9.65 -8.63 7.30
CA LEU A 31 8.78 -8.93 8.44
C LEU A 31 7.34 -9.18 7.98
N ILE A 32 6.84 -8.40 7.02
CA ILE A 32 5.49 -8.59 6.44
C ILE A 32 5.38 -9.93 5.70
N THR A 33 6.43 -10.35 5.00
CA THR A 33 6.46 -11.65 4.29
C THR A 33 6.86 -12.82 5.18
N SER A 34 7.23 -12.56 6.44
CA SER A 34 7.63 -13.61 7.38
C SER A 34 6.43 -14.42 7.87
N ILE A 35 6.70 -15.60 8.43
CA ILE A 35 5.65 -16.42 9.03
C ILE A 35 5.32 -15.86 10.41
N ALA A 36 4.14 -15.25 10.54
CA ALA A 36 3.60 -14.80 11.82
C ALA A 36 2.87 -15.96 12.50
N LYS A 37 3.42 -16.49 13.59
CA LYS A 37 2.81 -17.59 14.36
C LYS A 37 1.76 -17.15 15.39
N MET A 38 1.35 -15.89 15.31
CA MET A 38 0.44 -15.26 16.25
C MET A 38 -1.03 -15.44 15.84
N ASP A 39 -1.89 -15.66 16.82
CA ASP A 39 -3.33 -15.49 16.63
C ASP A 39 -3.70 -14.01 16.41
N LYS A 40 -4.94 -13.77 16.00
CA LYS A 40 -5.45 -12.43 15.67
C LYS A 40 -5.15 -11.39 16.75
N THR A 41 -5.49 -11.68 18.00
CA THR A 41 -5.41 -10.70 19.09
C THR A 41 -3.95 -10.36 19.41
N PRO A 42 -3.06 -11.34 19.66
CA PRO A 42 -1.61 -11.12 19.71
C PRO A 42 -1.05 -10.30 18.55
N LEU A 43 -1.42 -10.64 17.32
CA LEU A 43 -0.92 -9.93 16.14
C LEU A 43 -1.38 -8.47 16.12
N LYS A 44 -2.66 -8.21 16.40
CA LYS A 44 -3.20 -6.84 16.55
C LYS A 44 -2.50 -6.04 17.63
N MET A 45 -2.21 -6.66 18.79
CA MET A 45 -1.50 -5.98 19.87
C MET A 45 -0.06 -5.66 19.48
N PHE A 46 0.59 -6.55 18.74
CA PHE A 46 1.91 -6.29 18.16
C PHE A 46 1.87 -5.08 17.21
N GLU A 47 0.94 -5.04 16.25
CA GLU A 47 0.78 -3.90 15.33
C GLU A 47 0.52 -2.58 16.07
N LEU A 48 -0.32 -2.61 17.12
CA LEU A 48 -0.57 -1.46 17.98
C LEU A 48 0.70 -1.00 18.70
N ALA A 49 1.49 -1.92 19.26
CA ALA A 49 2.75 -1.59 19.91
C ALA A 49 3.77 -1.00 18.93
N VAL A 50 3.87 -1.57 17.72
CA VAL A 50 4.73 -1.04 16.64
C VAL A 50 4.32 0.38 16.26
N SER A 51 3.02 0.69 16.25
CA SER A 51 2.52 2.04 15.95
C SER A 51 2.97 3.12 16.96
N CYS A 52 3.41 2.72 18.16
CA CYS A 52 3.95 3.63 19.17
C CYS A 52 5.44 3.95 18.96
N ILE A 53 6.12 3.27 18.05
CA ILE A 53 7.53 3.52 17.77
C ILE A 53 7.65 4.81 16.96
N ASN A 54 8.31 5.81 17.55
CA ASN A 54 8.76 6.97 16.79
C ASN A 54 9.97 6.58 15.93
N THR A 55 9.75 6.40 14.64
CA THR A 55 10.82 6.00 13.70
C THR A 55 11.83 7.11 13.38
N GLU A 56 11.49 8.38 13.61
CA GLU A 56 12.45 9.51 13.48
C GLU A 56 13.37 9.60 14.70
N ALA A 57 12.86 9.21 15.89
CA ALA A 57 13.60 9.19 17.13
C ALA A 57 13.29 7.90 17.91
N PRO A 58 13.86 6.75 17.48
CA PRO A 58 13.60 5.47 18.13
C PRO A 58 13.97 5.46 19.61
N PRO A 59 13.21 4.77 20.48
CA PRO A 59 13.54 4.63 21.90
C PRO A 59 14.87 3.87 22.04
N LYS A 60 15.82 4.46 22.75
CA LYS A 60 17.18 3.90 22.93
C LYS A 60 17.18 2.54 23.65
N ASP A 61 16.19 2.33 24.52
CA ASP A 61 16.00 1.11 25.29
C ASP A 61 14.96 0.17 24.66
N HIS A 62 14.55 0.46 23.41
CA HIS A 62 13.56 -0.30 22.64
C HIS A 62 12.20 -0.43 23.35
N THR A 63 11.89 0.49 24.27
CA THR A 63 10.68 0.44 25.08
C THR A 63 9.65 1.42 24.56
N VAL A 64 8.41 0.97 24.46
CA VAL A 64 7.23 1.78 24.15
C VAL A 64 6.20 1.65 25.26
N TYR A 65 5.31 2.63 25.32
CA TYR A 65 4.26 2.71 26.32
C TYR A 65 2.91 2.73 25.63
N LEU A 66 1.98 1.94 26.15
CA LEU A 66 0.58 1.92 25.77
C LEU A 66 -0.27 2.23 27.00
N SER A 67 -1.44 2.81 26.80
CA SER A 67 -2.45 2.89 27.85
C SER A 67 -3.48 1.76 27.71
N LYS A 68 -4.03 1.26 28.82
CA LYS A 68 -5.18 0.32 28.78
C LYS A 68 -6.37 1.01 28.13
N THR A 69 -6.53 2.31 28.34
CA THR A 69 -7.55 3.12 27.67
C THR A 69 -7.48 2.99 26.14
N GLU A 70 -6.29 3.15 25.54
CA GLU A 70 -6.08 2.97 24.09
C GLU A 70 -6.31 1.53 23.66
N LEU A 71 -5.82 0.55 24.43
CA LEU A 71 -6.04 -0.87 24.14
C LEU A 71 -7.53 -1.22 24.11
N PHE A 72 -8.30 -0.77 25.10
CA PHE A 72 -9.75 -0.99 25.15
C PHE A 72 -10.47 -0.31 23.99
N ALA A 73 -10.07 0.91 23.62
CA ALA A 73 -10.61 1.58 22.45
C ALA A 73 -10.26 0.81 21.16
N PHE A 74 -9.01 0.36 21.02
CA PHE A 74 -8.51 -0.36 19.85
C PHE A 74 -9.24 -1.69 19.61
N PHE A 75 -9.53 -2.43 20.69
CA PHE A 75 -10.28 -3.69 20.62
C PHE A 75 -11.80 -3.52 20.74
N LYS A 76 -12.30 -2.28 20.87
CA LYS A 76 -13.72 -1.95 21.07
C LYS A 76 -14.35 -2.71 22.24
N VAL A 77 -13.64 -2.76 23.37
CA VAL A 77 -14.08 -3.47 24.58
C VAL A 77 -14.48 -2.48 25.67
N SER A 78 -15.71 -2.56 26.14
CA SER A 78 -16.24 -1.68 27.19
C SER A 78 -16.80 -2.42 28.41
N ASP A 79 -16.96 -3.75 28.32
CA ASP A 79 -17.60 -4.60 29.34
C ASP A 79 -16.81 -4.71 30.66
N ASN A 80 -17.44 -5.30 31.68
CA ASN A 80 -16.85 -5.45 33.02
C ASN A 80 -15.66 -6.43 33.04
N ASP A 81 -15.64 -7.42 32.15
CA ASP A 81 -14.60 -8.46 32.09
C ASP A 81 -13.38 -8.03 31.25
N LYS A 82 -13.41 -6.80 30.71
CA LYS A 82 -12.35 -6.26 29.85
C LYS A 82 -10.96 -6.33 30.48
N HIS A 83 -10.84 -6.15 31.79
CA HIS A 83 -9.55 -6.18 32.49
C HIS A 83 -8.96 -7.59 32.53
N SER A 84 -9.78 -8.60 32.81
CA SER A 84 -9.38 -10.02 32.77
C SER A 84 -8.99 -10.45 31.37
N ARG A 85 -9.80 -10.08 30.36
CA ARG A 85 -9.52 -10.35 28.95
C ARG A 85 -8.25 -9.65 28.47
N PHE A 86 -8.00 -8.43 28.92
CA PHE A 86 -6.77 -7.69 28.65
C PHE A 86 -5.55 -8.41 29.18
N LYS A 87 -5.56 -8.85 30.45
CA LYS A 87 -4.45 -9.60 31.05
C LYS A 87 -4.11 -10.85 30.23
N GLN A 88 -5.12 -11.63 29.88
CA GLN A 88 -4.97 -12.81 29.04
C GLN A 88 -4.41 -12.46 27.65
N ALA A 89 -4.89 -11.38 27.04
CA ALA A 89 -4.43 -10.94 25.72
C ALA A 89 -2.95 -10.52 25.74
N VAL A 90 -2.51 -9.77 26.76
CA VAL A 90 -1.10 -9.37 26.94
C VAL A 90 -0.21 -10.60 27.13
N GLU A 91 -0.59 -11.50 28.02
CA GLU A 91 0.18 -12.73 28.28
C GLU A 91 0.26 -13.61 27.03
N ASN A 92 -0.85 -13.76 26.29
CA ASN A 92 -0.89 -14.52 25.05
C ASN A 92 -0.06 -13.86 23.95
N MET A 93 -0.06 -12.53 23.87
CA MET A 93 0.80 -11.80 22.95
C MET A 93 2.26 -12.15 23.20
N GLN A 94 2.74 -12.02 24.43
CA GLN A 94 4.14 -12.35 24.76
C GLN A 94 4.48 -13.82 24.47
N LYS A 95 3.58 -14.76 24.82
CA LYS A 95 3.80 -16.21 24.64
C LYS A 95 3.77 -16.67 23.17
N GLN A 96 2.95 -16.03 22.33
CA GLN A 96 2.79 -16.41 20.92
C GLN A 96 3.60 -15.53 19.96
N ALA A 97 4.11 -14.39 20.41
CA ALA A 97 4.86 -13.48 19.55
C ALA A 97 6.15 -14.15 19.07
N PHE A 98 6.12 -14.57 17.82
CA PHE A 98 7.22 -15.23 17.17
C PHE A 98 7.14 -15.00 15.66
N PHE A 99 8.26 -14.56 15.10
CA PHE A 99 8.44 -14.40 13.66
C PHE A 99 9.54 -15.34 13.18
N LYS A 100 9.25 -16.02 12.06
CA LYS A 100 10.28 -16.72 11.29
C LYS A 100 10.56 -15.95 10.02
N ILE A 101 11.65 -15.19 10.02
CA ILE A 101 12.11 -14.40 8.88
C ILE A 101 12.99 -15.29 8.00
N GLN A 102 12.76 -15.21 6.69
CA GLN A 102 13.56 -15.91 5.69
C GLN A 102 14.12 -14.87 4.74
N GLU A 103 15.45 -14.80 4.64
CA GLU A 103 16.14 -13.91 3.71
C GLU A 103 16.92 -14.71 2.68
N LYS A 104 16.83 -14.28 1.42
CA LYS A 104 17.66 -14.83 0.35
C LYS A 104 19.04 -14.18 0.42
N LYS A 105 20.08 -14.99 0.57
CA LYS A 105 21.49 -14.57 0.48
C LYS A 105 22.10 -15.08 -0.83
N GLU A 106 23.37 -14.77 -1.06
CA GLU A 106 24.12 -15.22 -2.25
C GLU A 106 24.12 -16.75 -2.36
N TYR A 107 24.32 -17.45 -1.24
CA TYR A 107 24.31 -18.90 -1.15
C TYR A 107 23.09 -19.41 -0.37
N GLY A 108 21.91 -19.34 -1.01
CA GLY A 108 20.69 -19.95 -0.48
C GLY A 108 19.87 -19.03 0.43
N PHE A 109 19.37 -19.58 1.55
CA PHE A 109 18.46 -18.91 2.47
C PHE A 109 19.00 -18.90 3.89
N GLU A 110 18.92 -17.75 4.53
CA GLU A 110 19.14 -17.57 5.96
C GLU A 110 17.79 -17.49 6.68
N PHE A 111 17.71 -18.07 7.87
CA PHE A 111 16.50 -18.14 8.66
C PHE A 111 16.74 -17.57 10.05
N GLU A 112 15.94 -16.58 10.43
CA GLU A 112 15.95 -15.98 11.75
C GLU A 112 14.64 -16.26 12.47
N ASN A 113 14.76 -16.65 13.74
CA ASN A 113 13.65 -16.93 14.63
C ASN A 113 13.66 -15.89 15.74
N ILE A 114 12.72 -14.95 15.70
CA ILE A 114 12.74 -13.78 16.57
C ILE A 114 11.53 -13.81 17.50
N VAL A 115 11.80 -13.71 18.80
CA VAL A 115 10.80 -13.34 19.81
C VAL A 115 10.81 -11.82 19.89
N PRO A 116 9.81 -11.10 19.36
CA PRO A 116 9.89 -9.67 19.17
C PRO A 116 9.61 -8.89 20.46
N ILE A 117 8.87 -9.46 21.40
CA ILE A 117 8.48 -8.81 22.66
C ILE A 117 8.93 -9.69 23.84
N PRO A 118 10.21 -9.59 24.26
CA PRO A 118 10.72 -10.37 25.38
C PRO A 118 10.18 -9.90 26.74
N TYR A 119 9.75 -8.65 26.87
CA TYR A 119 9.34 -8.08 28.15
C TYR A 119 8.08 -7.21 28.03
N VAL A 120 7.11 -7.49 28.91
CA VAL A 120 5.91 -6.68 29.09
C VAL A 120 5.67 -6.48 30.59
N LYS A 121 5.33 -5.26 31.00
CA LYS A 121 4.97 -4.91 32.36
C LYS A 121 3.67 -4.12 32.37
N TRP A 122 2.77 -4.48 33.26
CA TRP A 122 1.55 -3.74 33.56
C TRP A 122 1.24 -3.89 35.06
N ALA A 123 0.46 -2.97 35.61
CA ALA A 123 -0.05 -3.05 36.97
C ALA A 123 -1.58 -2.99 36.95
N ASP A 124 -2.28 -3.57 37.93
CA ASP A 124 -3.74 -3.66 37.89
C ASP A 124 -4.43 -2.28 37.92
N TYR A 125 -3.94 -1.38 38.76
CA TYR A 125 -4.54 -0.05 38.98
C TYR A 125 -3.94 1.08 38.13
N HIS A 126 -2.77 0.88 37.52
CA HIS A 126 -2.18 1.87 36.61
C HIS A 126 -2.61 1.63 35.17
N ASP A 127 -2.80 2.72 34.41
CA ASP A 127 -3.22 2.65 33.01
C ASP A 127 -2.06 2.25 32.07
N GLU A 128 -0.82 2.39 32.52
CA GLU A 128 0.37 2.16 31.71
C GLU A 128 0.66 0.66 31.49
N VAL A 129 0.99 0.33 30.25
CA VAL A 129 1.50 -0.95 29.78
C VAL A 129 2.84 -0.68 29.09
N THR A 130 3.92 -1.18 29.69
CA THR A 130 5.27 -1.07 29.16
C THR A 130 5.57 -2.29 28.29
N ILE A 131 5.99 -2.07 27.03
CA ILE A 131 6.41 -3.13 26.11
C ILE A 131 7.85 -2.83 25.69
N ARG A 132 8.75 -3.80 25.85
CA ARG A 132 10.11 -3.70 25.31
C ARG A 132 10.29 -4.68 24.16
N PHE A 133 10.69 -4.14 23.02
CA PHE A 133 11.04 -4.93 21.84
C PHE A 133 12.44 -5.53 21.98
N SER A 134 12.65 -6.71 21.40
CA SER A 134 13.96 -7.32 21.32
C SER A 134 14.89 -6.51 20.39
N PRO A 135 16.19 -6.41 20.67
CA PRO A 135 17.14 -5.76 19.77
C PRO A 135 17.10 -6.32 18.34
N GLU A 136 16.79 -7.60 18.17
CA GLU A 136 16.77 -8.32 16.91
C GLU A 136 15.57 -7.92 16.02
N ILE A 137 14.41 -7.60 16.61
CA ILE A 137 13.25 -7.15 15.81
C ILE A 137 13.38 -5.67 15.40
N MET A 138 14.10 -4.86 16.17
CA MET A 138 14.18 -3.41 15.96
C MET A 138 14.61 -3.00 14.55
N PRO A 139 15.64 -3.59 13.91
CA PRO A 139 16.01 -3.27 12.53
C PRO A 139 14.83 -3.35 11.55
N TYR A 140 13.89 -4.26 11.78
CA TYR A 140 12.69 -4.43 10.96
C TYR A 140 11.57 -3.41 11.27
N LEU A 141 11.68 -2.65 12.35
CA LEU A 141 10.67 -1.69 12.80
C LEU A 141 11.12 -0.22 12.65
N ILE A 142 12.44 0.05 12.67
CA ILE A 142 12.97 1.43 12.72
C ILE A 142 13.87 1.84 11.54
N ASN A 143 14.48 0.93 10.81
CA ASN A 143 15.55 1.28 9.86
C ASN A 143 15.04 1.67 8.46
N LEU A 144 14.20 2.73 8.37
CA LEU A 144 13.32 3.08 7.25
C LEU A 144 13.94 3.42 5.87
N LYS A 145 15.21 3.10 5.60
CA LYS A 145 15.90 3.57 4.39
C LYS A 145 15.32 2.94 3.10
N GLN A 146 15.10 1.63 3.07
CA GLN A 146 14.62 0.89 1.89
C GLN A 146 13.77 -0.33 2.33
N ASN A 147 12.80 -0.74 1.51
CA ASN A 147 11.95 -1.92 1.73
C ASN A 147 11.05 -1.85 2.98
N PHE A 148 10.42 -0.71 3.23
CA PHE A 148 9.42 -0.57 4.29
C PHE A 148 8.03 -0.33 3.73
N THR A 149 7.05 -0.74 4.51
CA THR A 149 5.64 -0.56 4.26
C THR A 149 5.04 0.25 5.39
N GLN A 150 4.19 1.21 5.03
CA GLN A 150 3.41 1.99 5.97
C GLN A 150 1.92 1.72 5.73
N HIS A 151 1.18 1.41 6.79
CA HIS A 151 -0.26 1.21 6.67
C HIS A 151 -1.00 1.77 7.88
N ALA A 152 -2.28 2.08 7.69
CA ALA A 152 -3.09 2.68 8.73
C ALA A 152 -3.38 1.66 9.83
N LEU A 153 -3.17 2.05 11.09
CA LEU A 153 -3.52 1.19 12.22
C LEU A 153 -5.04 0.98 12.30
N SER A 154 -5.84 1.98 11.90
CA SER A 154 -7.31 1.89 11.83
C SER A 154 -7.79 0.76 10.93
N ASP A 155 -7.16 0.56 9.77
CA ASP A 155 -7.52 -0.53 8.85
C ASP A 155 -7.30 -1.90 9.53
N ILE A 156 -6.19 -2.08 10.26
CA ILE A 156 -5.91 -3.33 11.01
C ILE A 156 -6.91 -3.55 12.16
N ALA A 157 -7.26 -2.47 12.88
CA ALA A 157 -8.14 -2.50 14.03
C ALA A 157 -9.50 -3.15 13.71
N GLU A 158 -10.00 -2.98 12.48
CA GLU A 158 -11.29 -3.51 12.06
C GLU A 158 -11.26 -4.98 11.59
N LEU A 159 -10.09 -5.55 11.26
CA LEU A 159 -9.98 -6.90 10.70
C LEU A 159 -10.14 -7.98 11.77
N ASN A 160 -11.05 -8.93 11.59
CA ASN A 160 -11.42 -9.94 12.57
C ASN A 160 -10.87 -11.35 12.31
N SER A 161 -10.13 -11.55 11.23
CA SER A 161 -9.40 -12.79 10.94
C SER A 161 -7.88 -12.56 10.88
N LYS A 162 -7.10 -13.50 11.44
CA LYS A 162 -5.62 -13.46 11.38
C LYS A 162 -5.13 -13.43 9.93
N TYR A 163 -5.81 -14.18 9.05
CA TYR A 163 -5.48 -14.24 7.63
C TYR A 163 -5.77 -12.92 6.92
N SER A 164 -6.79 -12.18 7.37
CA SER A 164 -7.13 -10.87 6.82
C SER A 164 -6.08 -9.83 7.17
N ILE A 165 -5.56 -9.86 8.40
CA ILE A 165 -4.46 -9.01 8.83
C ILE A 165 -3.19 -9.30 8.01
N ILE A 166 -2.80 -10.58 7.92
CA ILE A 166 -1.60 -11.01 7.15
C ILE A 166 -1.74 -10.60 5.67
N LEU A 167 -2.87 -10.90 5.03
CA LEU A 167 -3.11 -10.54 3.63
C LEU A 167 -3.16 -9.04 3.44
N TYR A 168 -3.80 -8.28 4.32
CA TYR A 168 -3.85 -6.83 4.23
C TYR A 168 -2.45 -6.22 4.29
N ARG A 169 -1.59 -6.67 5.23
CA ARG A 169 -0.20 -6.19 5.34
C ARG A 169 0.57 -6.46 4.05
N TRP A 170 0.46 -7.65 3.49
CA TRP A 170 1.11 -8.01 2.22
C TRP A 170 0.56 -7.23 1.02
N LEU A 171 -0.76 -7.02 0.93
CA LEU A 171 -1.39 -6.21 -0.11
C LEU A 171 -0.97 -4.74 0.01
N SER A 172 -0.87 -4.22 1.24
CA SER A 172 -0.41 -2.86 1.51
C SER A 172 1.05 -2.67 1.14
N MET A 173 1.91 -3.66 1.41
CA MET A 173 3.30 -3.68 0.96
C MET A 173 3.43 -3.55 -0.55
N ASN A 174 2.65 -4.35 -1.30
CA ASN A 174 2.66 -4.27 -2.77
C ASN A 174 2.10 -2.94 -3.26
N TYR A 175 0.97 -2.48 -2.71
CA TYR A 175 0.35 -1.24 -3.15
C TYR A 175 1.19 0.01 -2.83
N ASN A 176 1.88 0.04 -1.69
CA ASN A 176 2.81 1.13 -1.37
C ASN A 176 3.97 1.21 -2.36
N GLN A 177 4.49 0.06 -2.82
CA GLN A 177 5.47 0.04 -3.91
C GLN A 177 4.87 0.59 -5.21
N TYR A 178 3.64 0.19 -5.55
CA TYR A 178 2.94 0.76 -6.70
C TYR A 178 2.86 2.29 -6.61
N GLU A 179 2.40 2.84 -5.48
CA GLU A 179 2.32 4.30 -5.28
C GLU A 179 3.69 4.97 -5.39
N HIS A 180 4.73 4.39 -4.77
CA HIS A 180 6.08 4.92 -4.80
C HIS A 180 6.64 5.01 -6.23
N TYR A 181 6.63 3.90 -6.97
CA TYR A 181 7.23 3.85 -8.31
C TYR A 181 6.35 4.51 -9.37
N SER A 182 5.03 4.56 -9.18
CA SER A 182 4.13 5.34 -10.03
C SER A 182 4.39 6.84 -9.92
N ALA A 183 4.69 7.35 -8.71
CA ALA A 183 4.98 8.76 -8.47
C ALA A 183 6.42 9.15 -8.84
N LYS A 184 7.42 8.39 -8.39
CA LYS A 184 8.85 8.73 -8.54
C LYS A 184 9.40 8.38 -9.93
N GLY A 185 8.82 7.37 -10.59
CA GLY A 185 9.37 6.77 -11.81
C GLY A 185 10.52 5.79 -11.51
N GLY A 186 11.28 5.41 -12.54
CA GLY A 186 12.45 4.54 -12.41
C GLY A 186 12.20 3.05 -12.64
N ARG A 187 10.97 2.66 -13.00
CA ARG A 187 10.62 1.30 -13.45
C ARG A 187 9.76 1.35 -14.70
N ARG A 188 9.78 0.27 -15.48
CA ARG A 188 8.88 0.12 -16.64
C ARG A 188 7.43 0.05 -16.16
N GLU A 189 6.50 0.56 -16.96
CA GLU A 189 5.08 0.61 -16.60
C GLU A 189 4.52 -0.79 -16.27
N GLU A 190 4.91 -1.81 -17.04
CA GLU A 190 4.55 -3.20 -16.76
C GLU A 190 5.01 -3.66 -15.37
N GLN A 191 6.24 -3.29 -14.96
CA GLN A 191 6.78 -3.63 -13.63
C GLN A 191 6.11 -2.84 -12.51
N VAL A 192 5.58 -1.65 -12.81
CA VAL A 192 4.81 -0.89 -11.82
C VAL A 192 3.45 -1.56 -11.63
N GLU A 193 2.83 -2.01 -12.72
CA GLU A 193 1.52 -2.64 -12.69
C GLU A 193 1.52 -4.00 -11.97
N THR A 194 2.65 -4.72 -11.93
CA THR A 194 2.77 -5.95 -11.11
C THR A 194 2.67 -5.67 -9.61
N TYR A 195 3.03 -4.47 -9.12
CA TYR A 195 2.82 -4.10 -7.72
C TYR A 195 1.35 -3.79 -7.41
N ARG A 196 0.61 -3.31 -8.41
CA ARG A 196 -0.83 -3.12 -8.28
C ARG A 196 -1.61 -4.43 -8.37
N ASN A 197 -1.10 -5.36 -9.18
CA ASN A 197 -1.67 -6.67 -9.38
C ASN A 197 -0.71 -7.79 -8.97
N PRO A 198 -0.38 -7.91 -7.68
CA PRO A 198 0.67 -8.83 -7.24
C PRO A 198 0.21 -10.28 -7.35
N SER A 199 1.12 -11.13 -7.78
CA SER A 199 0.94 -12.58 -7.89
C SER A 199 1.63 -13.29 -6.73
N ILE A 200 0.98 -14.28 -6.13
CA ILE A 200 1.54 -15.14 -5.09
C ILE A 200 1.23 -16.59 -5.40
N SER A 201 2.23 -17.48 -5.30
CA SER A 201 1.99 -18.91 -5.47
C SER A 201 1.16 -19.47 -4.31
N ILE A 202 0.45 -20.58 -4.53
CA ILE A 202 -0.30 -21.25 -3.46
C ILE A 202 0.64 -21.69 -2.33
N ARG A 203 1.88 -22.05 -2.66
CA ARG A 203 2.89 -22.42 -1.65
C ARG A 203 3.27 -21.22 -0.79
N GLU A 204 3.68 -20.10 -1.39
CA GLU A 204 4.07 -18.89 -0.65
C GLU A 204 2.91 -18.35 0.18
N LEU A 205 1.67 -18.37 -0.35
CA LEU A 205 0.49 -17.98 0.40
C LEU A 205 0.33 -18.84 1.67
N ARG A 206 0.49 -20.17 1.54
CA ARG A 206 0.38 -21.10 2.67
C ARG A 206 1.52 -20.95 3.68
N GLU A 207 2.73 -20.66 3.22
CA GLU A 207 3.88 -20.39 4.10
C GLU A 207 3.62 -19.12 4.90
N MET A 208 3.23 -18.02 4.24
CA MET A 208 2.95 -16.74 4.88
C MET A 208 1.78 -16.80 5.87
N THR A 209 0.74 -17.58 5.58
CA THR A 209 -0.42 -17.75 6.48
C THR A 209 -0.27 -18.88 7.49
N ASP A 210 0.87 -19.57 7.53
CA ASP A 210 1.15 -20.76 8.35
C ASP A 210 0.08 -21.87 8.20
N THR A 211 -0.34 -22.13 6.96
CA THR A 211 -1.40 -23.10 6.62
C THR A 211 -0.87 -24.19 5.68
N MET A 212 0.39 -24.58 5.83
CA MET A 212 1.02 -25.60 4.97
C MET A 212 0.35 -26.97 5.10
N LYS A 213 -0.10 -27.31 6.31
CA LYS A 213 -0.79 -28.58 6.60
C LYS A 213 -2.31 -28.44 6.68
N ASP A 214 -2.82 -27.21 6.76
CA ASP A 214 -4.24 -26.92 6.88
C ASP A 214 -4.93 -26.80 5.52
N TYR A 215 -6.26 -26.92 5.50
CA TYR A 215 -7.07 -26.73 4.30
C TYR A 215 -6.51 -27.46 3.06
N PRO A 216 -6.33 -28.79 3.11
CA PRO A 216 -5.66 -29.54 2.04
C PRO A 216 -6.35 -29.38 0.68
N ARG A 217 -7.69 -29.24 0.69
CA ARG A 217 -8.48 -28.93 -0.51
C ARG A 217 -8.38 -27.44 -0.83
N PHE A 218 -8.08 -27.11 -2.09
CA PHE A 218 -7.99 -25.72 -2.52
C PHE A 218 -9.29 -24.93 -2.26
N GLN A 219 -10.46 -25.55 -2.41
CA GLN A 219 -11.74 -24.86 -2.14
C GLN A 219 -11.84 -24.38 -0.68
N SER A 220 -11.29 -25.15 0.27
CA SER A 220 -11.22 -24.76 1.68
C SER A 220 -10.24 -23.62 1.87
N LEU A 221 -9.03 -23.70 1.28
CA LEU A 221 -8.06 -22.61 1.32
C LEU A 221 -8.66 -21.32 0.73
N GLU A 222 -9.28 -21.41 -0.44
CA GLU A 222 -9.93 -20.29 -1.11
C GLU A 222 -11.05 -19.67 -0.26
N SER A 223 -11.88 -20.49 0.39
CA SER A 223 -12.99 -20.00 1.20
C SER A 223 -12.51 -19.33 2.50
N TYR A 224 -11.68 -20.04 3.28
CA TYR A 224 -11.30 -19.60 4.62
C TYR A 224 -10.18 -18.55 4.63
N ILE A 225 -9.22 -18.64 3.69
CA ILE A 225 -8.06 -17.75 3.68
C ILE A 225 -8.29 -16.57 2.75
N ILE A 226 -8.74 -16.83 1.51
CA ILE A 226 -8.81 -15.78 0.48
C ILE A 226 -10.14 -15.03 0.57
N LYS A 227 -11.28 -15.70 0.36
CA LYS A 227 -12.59 -15.06 0.24
C LYS A 227 -13.00 -14.36 1.53
N ASN A 228 -12.91 -15.02 2.67
CA ASN A 228 -13.25 -14.39 3.96
C ASN A 228 -12.36 -13.17 4.23
N SER A 229 -11.07 -13.26 3.93
CA SER A 229 -10.17 -12.13 4.13
C SER A 229 -10.42 -10.97 3.20
N LEU A 230 -10.65 -11.24 1.91
CA LEU A 230 -10.99 -10.18 0.98
C LEU A 230 -12.34 -9.56 1.30
N LYS A 231 -13.30 -10.32 1.84
CA LYS A 231 -14.57 -9.76 2.32
C LYS A 231 -14.32 -8.72 3.42
N GLU A 232 -13.60 -9.08 4.48
CA GLU A 232 -13.28 -8.16 5.57
C GLU A 232 -12.48 -6.94 5.09
N ILE A 233 -11.45 -7.15 4.27
CA ILE A 233 -10.63 -6.07 3.69
C ILE A 233 -11.50 -5.12 2.86
N ASN A 234 -12.37 -5.67 2.01
CA ASN A 234 -13.27 -4.89 1.16
C ASN A 234 -14.40 -4.20 1.91
N GLU A 235 -14.77 -4.64 3.10
CA GLU A 235 -15.79 -3.98 3.92
C GLU A 235 -15.15 -2.88 4.76
N HIS A 236 -14.05 -3.21 5.45
CA HIS A 236 -13.57 -2.38 6.55
C HIS A 236 -12.41 -1.45 6.18
N THR A 237 -11.55 -1.82 5.23
CA THR A 237 -10.31 -1.06 4.96
C THR A 237 -10.44 -0.05 3.83
N SER A 238 -9.40 0.76 3.64
CA SER A 238 -9.25 1.64 2.47
C SER A 238 -9.15 0.92 1.11
N PHE A 239 -8.86 -0.39 1.09
CA PHE A 239 -8.71 -1.16 -0.14
C PHE A 239 -10.00 -1.77 -0.67
N LYS A 240 -10.06 -1.90 -2.00
CA LYS A 240 -10.95 -2.77 -2.74
C LYS A 240 -10.11 -3.72 -3.58
N VAL A 241 -10.26 -5.02 -3.33
CA VAL A 241 -9.41 -6.10 -3.81
C VAL A 241 -10.28 -7.19 -4.42
N THR A 242 -9.92 -7.59 -5.64
CA THR A 242 -10.43 -8.81 -6.29
C THR A 242 -9.26 -9.74 -6.59
N TYR A 243 -9.53 -10.95 -7.06
CA TYR A 243 -8.48 -11.90 -7.42
C TYR A 243 -8.87 -12.78 -8.59
N GLU A 244 -7.84 -13.27 -9.28
CA GLU A 244 -7.93 -14.27 -10.34
C GLU A 244 -7.05 -15.48 -10.01
N LYS A 245 -7.43 -16.64 -10.54
CA LYS A 245 -6.73 -17.91 -10.32
C LYS A 245 -5.92 -18.26 -11.54
N VAL A 246 -4.62 -18.43 -11.38
CA VAL A 246 -3.73 -18.91 -12.44
C VAL A 246 -3.57 -20.42 -12.30
N LYS A 247 -3.97 -21.14 -13.35
CA LYS A 247 -3.91 -22.61 -13.40
C LYS A 247 -2.60 -23.09 -14.01
N LYS A 248 -2.12 -24.23 -13.54
CA LYS A 248 -1.08 -25.04 -14.21
C LYS A 248 -1.63 -26.45 -14.36
N GLY A 249 -2.12 -26.77 -15.56
CA GLY A 249 -2.93 -27.97 -15.79
C GLY A 249 -4.25 -27.91 -15.03
N ARG A 250 -4.55 -28.95 -14.24
CA ARG A 250 -5.78 -29.03 -13.42
C ARG A 250 -5.68 -28.29 -12.10
N SER A 251 -4.47 -28.01 -11.62
CA SER A 251 -4.23 -27.42 -10.30
C SER A 251 -4.13 -25.89 -10.37
N ILE A 252 -4.55 -25.21 -9.30
CA ILE A 252 -4.30 -23.78 -9.13
C ILE A 252 -2.86 -23.60 -8.68
N ASN A 253 -2.09 -22.81 -9.43
CA ASN A 253 -0.67 -22.56 -9.18
C ASN A 253 -0.45 -21.29 -8.36
N SER A 254 -1.13 -20.21 -8.72
CA SER A 254 -1.00 -18.91 -8.08
C SER A 254 -2.30 -18.11 -8.12
N ILE A 255 -2.34 -17.07 -7.29
CA ILE A 255 -3.41 -16.09 -7.20
C ILE A 255 -2.83 -14.74 -7.62
N VAL A 256 -3.53 -14.05 -8.50
CA VAL A 256 -3.23 -12.64 -8.84
C VAL A 256 -4.29 -11.79 -8.16
N PHE A 257 -3.88 -10.89 -7.28
CA PHE A 257 -4.78 -9.91 -6.68
C PHE A 257 -4.86 -8.67 -7.55
N HIS A 258 -5.97 -7.94 -7.49
CA HIS A 258 -6.14 -6.65 -8.15
C HIS A 258 -6.52 -5.61 -7.11
N ILE A 259 -5.63 -4.64 -6.86
CA ILE A 259 -5.79 -3.70 -5.75
C ILE A 259 -6.20 -2.32 -6.26
N THR A 260 -7.22 -1.76 -5.63
CA THR A 260 -7.66 -0.38 -5.84
C THR A 260 -7.94 0.29 -4.49
N LYS A 261 -7.74 1.60 -4.39
CA LYS A 261 -8.18 2.38 -3.22
C LYS A 261 -9.60 2.88 -3.41
N LYS A 262 -10.42 2.75 -2.38
CA LYS A 262 -11.75 3.35 -2.34
C LYS A 262 -11.62 4.86 -2.25
N ARG A 263 -12.47 5.61 -2.96
CA ARG A 263 -12.67 7.04 -2.69
C ARG A 263 -13.46 7.18 -1.39
N ARG A 264 -12.76 7.27 -0.26
CA ARG A 264 -13.28 7.79 1.01
C ARG A 264 -12.80 9.24 1.14
N ALA A 265 -13.51 10.10 1.90
CA ALA A 265 -12.93 11.37 2.34
C ALA A 265 -11.58 11.02 2.99
N ASP A 266 -10.48 11.57 2.49
CA ASP A 266 -9.11 11.05 2.66
C ASP A 266 -8.83 10.53 4.07
N ASP A 267 -8.86 9.22 4.26
CA ASP A 267 -8.26 8.58 5.44
C ASP A 267 -6.74 8.39 5.24
N ASN A 268 -6.13 9.27 4.42
CA ASN A 268 -4.69 9.50 4.39
C ASN A 268 -4.27 10.46 5.51
N SER A 269 -5.13 10.68 6.51
CA SER A 269 -4.88 11.52 7.69
C SER A 269 -3.53 11.20 8.33
N TYR A 270 -3.20 9.90 8.46
CA TYR A 270 -1.93 9.40 8.99
C TYR A 270 -0.70 9.71 8.12
N LYS A 271 -0.87 10.04 6.83
CA LYS A 271 0.22 10.47 5.93
C LYS A 271 0.37 11.99 5.88
N LEU A 272 -0.65 12.77 6.25
CA LEU A 272 -0.62 14.23 6.16
C LEU A 272 0.49 14.86 7.00
N GLU A 273 0.78 14.30 8.18
CA GLU A 273 1.81 14.80 9.11
C GLU A 273 3.20 14.18 8.88
N ASP A 274 3.35 13.22 7.97
CA ASP A 274 4.64 12.58 7.67
C ASP A 274 5.54 13.51 6.85
N LYS A 275 6.66 13.97 7.42
CA LYS A 275 7.62 14.88 6.77
C LYS A 275 8.22 14.30 5.49
N VAL A 276 8.43 12.99 5.40
CA VAL A 276 8.95 12.31 4.20
C VAL A 276 7.89 12.32 3.11
N TYR A 277 6.63 12.03 3.47
CA TYR A 277 5.52 12.11 2.54
C TYR A 277 5.30 13.55 2.04
N GLN A 278 5.35 14.54 2.93
CA GLN A 278 5.24 15.96 2.57
C GLN A 278 6.36 16.39 1.61
N LYS A 279 7.63 16.08 1.93
CA LYS A 279 8.76 16.38 1.04
C LYS A 279 8.60 15.70 -0.32
N ALA A 280 8.19 14.43 -0.35
CA ALA A 280 7.95 13.70 -1.59
C ALA A 280 6.79 14.30 -2.40
N LYS A 281 5.71 14.74 -1.74
CA LYS A 281 4.57 15.41 -2.37
C LYS A 281 4.98 16.75 -2.98
N VAL A 282 5.71 17.58 -2.23
CA VAL A 282 6.24 18.86 -2.72
C VAL A 282 7.19 18.66 -3.90
N GLN A 283 8.11 17.69 -3.83
CA GLN A 283 9.01 17.37 -4.95
C GLN A 283 8.23 16.88 -6.18
N LYS A 284 7.18 16.08 -5.97
CA LYS A 284 6.31 15.61 -7.06
C LYS A 284 5.57 16.78 -7.71
N GLU A 285 4.97 17.67 -6.92
CA GLU A 285 4.28 18.87 -7.41
C GLU A 285 5.25 19.81 -8.15
N GLN A 286 6.47 20.01 -7.62
CA GLN A 286 7.52 20.78 -8.30
C GLN A 286 7.90 20.16 -9.64
N LYS A 287 8.09 18.84 -9.69
CA LYS A 287 8.42 18.12 -10.94
C LYS A 287 7.26 18.17 -11.94
N GLU A 288 6.02 18.02 -11.49
CA GLU A 288 4.83 18.15 -12.34
C GLU A 288 4.68 19.57 -12.88
N ASN A 289 4.96 20.60 -12.06
CA ASN A 289 4.96 22.00 -12.50
C ASN A 289 6.09 22.31 -13.49
N LEU A 290 7.26 21.68 -13.34
CA LEU A 290 8.36 21.83 -14.30
C LEU A 290 7.99 21.20 -15.66
N LEU A 291 7.46 19.97 -15.64
CA LEU A 291 6.94 19.31 -16.85
C LEU A 291 5.78 20.08 -17.48
N TYR A 292 4.92 20.71 -16.68
CA TYR A 292 3.87 21.60 -17.16
C TYR A 292 4.46 22.78 -17.94
N ALA A 293 5.44 23.47 -17.36
CA ALA A 293 6.08 24.62 -18.00
C ALA A 293 6.78 24.22 -19.31
N GLU A 294 7.51 23.10 -19.32
CA GLU A 294 8.11 22.55 -20.54
C GLU A 294 7.06 22.19 -21.59
N ALA A 295 5.95 21.57 -21.18
CA ALA A 295 4.85 21.25 -22.08
C ALA A 295 4.30 22.52 -22.75
N MET A 296 4.08 23.58 -21.97
CA MET A 296 3.54 24.84 -22.49
C MET A 296 4.46 25.50 -23.53
N GLN A 297 5.77 25.29 -23.44
CA GLN A 297 6.77 25.79 -24.39
C GLN A 297 7.00 24.86 -25.59
N SER A 298 6.49 23.62 -25.53
CA SER A 298 6.71 22.62 -26.57
C SER A 298 6.00 22.97 -27.88
N LYS A 299 6.73 22.87 -28.99
CA LYS A 299 6.18 22.91 -30.36
C LYS A 299 5.06 21.89 -30.58
N TYR A 300 5.07 20.76 -29.86
CA TYR A 300 4.04 19.73 -29.99
C TYR A 300 2.72 20.16 -29.36
N THR A 301 2.74 20.97 -28.30
CA THR A 301 1.52 21.57 -27.73
C THR A 301 0.83 22.46 -28.75
N LYS A 302 1.62 23.27 -29.46
CA LYS A 302 1.11 24.09 -30.57
C LYS A 302 0.50 23.23 -31.67
N LEU A 303 1.18 22.17 -32.09
CA LEU A 303 0.64 21.25 -33.10
C LEU A 303 -0.67 20.57 -32.63
N LEU A 304 -0.76 20.16 -31.37
CA LEU A 304 -1.99 19.56 -30.84
C LEU A 304 -3.16 20.54 -30.83
N LEU A 305 -2.92 21.83 -30.56
CA LEU A 305 -3.93 22.89 -30.69
C LEU A 305 -4.35 23.08 -32.15
N GLU A 306 -3.40 23.16 -33.08
CA GLU A 306 -3.65 23.32 -34.52
C GLU A 306 -4.46 22.16 -35.12
N HIS A 307 -4.27 20.95 -34.59
CA HIS A 307 -5.01 19.75 -35.00
C HIS A 307 -6.27 19.47 -34.15
N PHE A 308 -6.69 20.42 -33.30
CA PHE A 308 -7.87 20.29 -32.42
C PHE A 308 -7.86 19.04 -31.52
N LEU A 309 -6.67 18.54 -31.21
CA LEU A 309 -6.46 17.40 -30.31
C LEU A 309 -6.25 17.82 -28.87
N LEU A 310 -5.98 19.10 -28.62
CA LEU A 310 -5.87 19.68 -27.28
C LEU A 310 -6.65 21.00 -27.25
N SER A 311 -7.41 21.24 -26.20
CA SER A 311 -8.13 22.50 -25.98
C SER A 311 -7.44 23.42 -24.98
N PRO A 312 -7.64 24.74 -25.05
CA PRO A 312 -7.15 25.68 -24.03
C PRO A 312 -7.61 25.33 -22.61
N TYR A 313 -8.79 24.73 -22.45
CA TYR A 313 -9.30 24.27 -21.16
C TYR A 313 -8.48 23.09 -20.60
N GLU A 314 -8.09 22.13 -21.44
CA GLU A 314 -7.24 21.02 -21.00
C GLU A 314 -5.82 21.48 -20.63
N MET A 315 -5.34 22.58 -21.21
CA MET A 315 -4.05 23.19 -20.88
C MET A 315 -4.02 23.82 -19.48
N THR A 316 -5.17 24.09 -18.86
CA THR A 316 -5.21 24.59 -17.47
C THR A 316 -5.02 23.46 -16.46
N ASN A 317 -4.97 22.19 -16.89
CA ASN A 317 -4.77 21.04 -16.01
C ASN A 317 -3.28 20.63 -15.99
N PRO A 318 -2.56 20.84 -14.85
CA PRO A 318 -1.14 20.52 -14.77
C PRO A 318 -0.80 19.06 -15.06
N ALA A 319 -1.64 18.13 -14.58
CA ALA A 319 -1.43 16.70 -14.77
C ALA A 319 -1.56 16.28 -16.24
N THR A 320 -2.48 16.90 -16.99
CA THR A 320 -2.65 16.64 -18.42
C THR A 320 -1.39 17.04 -19.20
N MET A 321 -0.94 18.28 -19.01
CA MET A 321 0.21 18.83 -19.72
C MET A 321 1.53 18.14 -19.33
N ALA A 322 1.75 17.89 -18.03
CA ALA A 322 2.89 17.10 -17.57
C ALA A 322 2.84 15.66 -18.14
N GLY A 323 1.64 15.10 -18.28
CA GLY A 323 1.41 13.81 -18.93
C GLY A 323 1.80 13.79 -20.42
N LEU A 324 1.49 14.86 -21.15
CA LEU A 324 1.87 15.02 -22.56
C LEU A 324 3.39 15.14 -22.72
N GLN A 325 4.02 16.04 -21.96
CA GLN A 325 5.47 16.23 -21.94
C GLN A 325 6.21 14.95 -21.60
N ARG A 326 5.76 14.22 -20.57
CA ARG A 326 6.43 13.00 -20.11
C ARG A 326 6.26 11.81 -21.06
N ASN A 327 5.06 11.61 -21.61
CA ASN A 327 4.69 10.34 -22.22
C ASN A 327 4.50 10.39 -23.74
N VAL A 328 4.24 11.57 -24.30
CA VAL A 328 3.84 11.73 -25.71
C VAL A 328 4.93 12.45 -26.49
N TYR A 329 5.41 13.59 -26.02
CA TYR A 329 6.34 14.44 -26.79
C TYR A 329 7.68 13.77 -27.13
N PRO A 330 8.32 12.98 -26.24
CA PRO A 330 9.51 12.23 -26.61
C PRO A 330 9.29 11.24 -27.76
N LYS A 331 8.08 10.67 -27.87
CA LYS A 331 7.72 9.77 -28.98
C LYS A 331 7.41 10.54 -30.28
N TYR A 332 6.96 11.79 -30.16
CA TYR A 332 6.86 12.68 -31.32
C TYR A 332 8.21 13.19 -31.78
N ASP A 333 9.18 13.40 -30.88
CA ASP A 333 10.57 13.62 -31.29
C ASP A 333 11.10 12.38 -32.04
N GLU A 334 10.89 11.17 -31.53
CA GLU A 334 11.24 9.94 -32.25
C GLU A 334 10.58 9.83 -33.63
N LEU A 335 9.28 10.13 -33.74
CA LEU A 335 8.58 10.13 -35.02
C LEU A 335 9.11 11.22 -35.96
N LYS A 336 9.43 12.40 -35.42
CA LYS A 336 10.02 13.51 -36.18
C LYS A 336 11.38 13.12 -36.73
N ASP A 337 12.20 12.41 -35.96
CA ASP A 337 13.51 11.97 -36.41
C ASP A 337 13.41 10.92 -37.53
N LEU A 338 12.35 10.09 -37.53
CA LEU A 338 12.10 9.08 -38.56
C LEU A 338 11.45 9.63 -39.83
N MET A 339 10.51 10.57 -39.71
CA MET A 339 9.60 10.96 -40.81
C MET A 339 9.53 12.48 -41.04
N GLY A 340 10.37 13.24 -40.36
CA GLY A 340 10.29 14.70 -40.33
C GLY A 340 9.06 15.23 -39.58
N ILE A 341 8.97 16.55 -39.47
CA ILE A 341 7.85 17.20 -38.77
C ILE A 341 6.51 16.98 -39.48
N ASP A 342 6.52 16.78 -40.80
CA ASP A 342 5.31 16.49 -41.57
C ASP A 342 4.79 15.08 -41.32
N GLY A 343 5.66 14.13 -40.97
CA GLY A 343 5.25 12.81 -40.48
C GLY A 343 4.44 12.91 -39.19
N VAL A 344 4.87 13.78 -38.26
CA VAL A 344 4.12 14.05 -37.03
C VAL A 344 2.77 14.68 -37.35
N LYS A 345 2.72 15.72 -38.19
CA LYS A 345 1.45 16.38 -38.59
C LYS A 345 0.47 15.40 -39.24
N LYS A 346 0.95 14.53 -40.15
CA LYS A 346 0.11 13.50 -40.78
C LYS A 346 -0.49 12.54 -39.76
N HIS A 347 0.31 12.11 -38.77
CA HIS A 347 -0.17 11.26 -37.69
C HIS A 347 -1.24 11.97 -36.84
N LEU A 348 -1.03 13.24 -36.48
CA LEU A 348 -2.01 14.04 -35.72
C LEU A 348 -3.32 14.22 -36.49
N SER A 349 -3.28 14.57 -37.78
CA SER A 349 -4.48 14.65 -38.62
C SER A 349 -5.25 13.33 -38.68
N TYR A 350 -4.53 12.21 -38.79
CA TYR A 350 -5.16 10.88 -38.79
C TYR A 350 -5.87 10.60 -37.46
N ILE A 351 -5.22 10.93 -36.33
CA ILE A 351 -5.83 10.75 -35.01
C ILE A 351 -7.11 11.58 -34.91
N TYR A 352 -7.07 12.87 -35.27
CA TYR A 352 -8.24 13.75 -35.21
C TYR A 352 -9.42 13.18 -36.01
N TYR A 353 -9.18 12.72 -37.24
CA TYR A 353 -10.22 12.14 -38.09
C TYR A 353 -10.81 10.82 -37.54
N LYS A 354 -10.02 10.05 -36.81
CA LYS A 354 -10.41 8.75 -36.23
C LYS A 354 -10.81 8.82 -34.76
N GLN A 355 -10.89 10.01 -34.18
CA GLN A 355 -11.12 10.18 -32.75
C GLN A 355 -12.58 9.88 -32.39
N GLU A 356 -12.81 8.87 -31.54
CA GLU A 356 -14.14 8.54 -31.04
C GLU A 356 -14.52 9.37 -29.81
N PRO A 357 -15.82 9.66 -29.54
CA PRO A 357 -16.26 10.58 -28.49
C PRO A 357 -15.75 10.29 -27.07
N TYR A 358 -15.53 9.01 -26.72
CA TYR A 358 -15.02 8.59 -25.41
C TYR A 358 -13.52 8.88 -25.20
N SER A 359 -12.80 9.27 -26.25
CA SER A 359 -11.35 9.54 -26.22
C SER A 359 -10.99 10.85 -25.51
N LYS A 360 -11.98 11.70 -25.18
CA LYS A 360 -11.83 13.04 -24.61
C LYS A 360 -11.53 13.06 -23.09
N GLY A 361 -11.68 11.93 -22.39
CA GLY A 361 -11.51 11.90 -20.93
C GLY A 361 -10.05 11.99 -20.44
N ASN A 362 -9.08 11.59 -21.27
CA ASN A 362 -7.64 11.68 -20.94
C ASN A 362 -6.79 11.71 -22.21
N ILE A 363 -6.62 12.91 -22.76
CA ILE A 363 -5.94 13.12 -24.04
C ILE A 363 -4.50 12.61 -24.06
N ALA A 364 -3.74 12.79 -22.96
CA ALA A 364 -2.35 12.33 -22.88
C ALA A 364 -2.25 10.82 -23.02
N LYS A 365 -3.15 10.07 -22.37
CA LYS A 365 -3.18 8.60 -22.46
C LYS A 365 -3.60 8.13 -23.86
N TYR A 366 -4.57 8.81 -24.47
CA TYR A 366 -5.05 8.49 -25.81
C TYR A 366 -3.95 8.69 -26.86
N LEU A 367 -3.31 9.86 -26.87
CA LEU A 367 -2.23 10.18 -27.81
C LEU A 367 -1.02 9.27 -27.62
N LYS A 368 -0.65 8.94 -26.37
CA LYS A 368 0.41 7.96 -26.07
C LYS A 368 0.12 6.62 -26.75
N LYS A 369 -1.08 6.08 -26.56
CA LYS A 369 -1.46 4.79 -27.15
C LYS A 369 -1.43 4.84 -28.68
N ALA A 370 -1.93 5.92 -29.28
CA ALA A 370 -1.94 6.11 -30.72
C ALA A 370 -0.52 6.11 -31.31
N ILE A 371 0.41 6.86 -30.71
CA ILE A 371 1.79 6.93 -31.21
C ILE A 371 2.56 5.62 -30.96
N GLU A 372 2.32 4.92 -29.85
CA GLU A 372 2.93 3.63 -29.55
C GLU A 372 2.52 2.52 -30.53
N GLN A 373 1.29 2.58 -31.05
CA GLN A 373 0.83 1.67 -32.10
C GLN A 373 1.38 2.04 -33.47
N TYR A 374 1.61 3.34 -33.72
CA TYR A 374 2.06 3.84 -35.02
C TYR A 374 3.57 3.68 -35.24
N LEU A 375 4.40 4.01 -34.25
CA LEU A 375 5.87 3.98 -34.36
C LEU A 375 6.44 2.65 -34.91
N PRO A 376 5.99 1.46 -34.47
CA PRO A 376 6.46 0.19 -35.02
C PRO A 376 6.18 0.05 -36.52
N THR A 377 5.05 0.55 -37.01
CA THR A 377 4.70 0.49 -38.44
C THR A 377 5.57 1.40 -39.29
N VAL A 378 5.97 2.56 -38.74
CA VAL A 378 6.86 3.52 -39.40
C VAL A 378 8.26 2.92 -39.50
N LYS A 379 8.78 2.35 -38.41
CA LYS A 379 10.11 1.73 -38.36
C LYS A 379 10.27 0.56 -39.35
N ARG A 380 9.21 -0.21 -39.60
CA ARG A 380 9.24 -1.30 -40.61
C ARG A 380 9.22 -0.81 -42.06
N ARG A 381 8.80 0.43 -42.31
CA ARG A 381 8.76 1.02 -43.67
C ARG A 381 10.01 1.83 -44.01
N GLY A 382 10.86 2.12 -43.02
CA GLY A 382 12.14 2.81 -43.16
C GLY A 382 13.37 1.90 -43.18
N LEU A 383 13.15 0.58 -43.16
CA LEU A 383 14.08 -0.48 -43.61
C LEU A 383 13.64 -0.89 -45.01
#